data_AF-A0A7Y8MCW4-F1
#
_entry.id   AF-A0A7Y8MCW4-F1
#
_cell.length_a   1.000
_cell.length_b   1.000
_cell.length_c   1.000
_cell.angle_alpha   90.00
_cell.angle_beta   90.00
_cell.angle_gamma   90.00
#
_symmetry.space_group_name_H-M   'P 1'
#
loop_
_entity.id
_entity.type
_entity.pdbx_description
1 polymer ?
#
loop_
_entity_poly.entity_id
_entity_poly.type
_entity_poly.pdbx_seq_one_letter_code
_entity_poly.pdbx_strand_id
1 'polypeptide(L)'
;MKSLESLIRIHRFQLDELRAELVRLEAERGALLTQADEIDIEMEVESARIHLGLAEAQGFSVWIGARLAHQAGLRRRAQDLDAEIEAQRDRVAEGFRELKTIELLWEEHLARAATERARRETAALDEAALTAHIRATRAG
;
A
#
# COMPACT_ATOMS: atom_id res chain seq x y z
N MET A 1 5.99 -19.78 19.14
CA MET A 1 6.98 -18.78 18.68
C MET A 1 7.02 -18.64 17.16
N LYS A 2 7.28 -19.71 16.38
CA LYS A 2 7.18 -19.70 14.89
C LYS A 2 5.84 -19.18 14.33
N SER A 3 4.78 -19.25 15.14
CA SER A 3 3.44 -18.76 14.78
C SER A 3 3.35 -17.23 14.66
N LEU A 4 3.95 -16.43 15.57
CA LEU A 4 3.87 -14.97 15.48
C LEU A 4 4.69 -14.42 14.31
N GLU A 5 5.89 -14.93 14.11
CA GLU A 5 6.73 -14.58 12.94
C GLU A 5 6.04 -14.97 11.62
N SER A 6 5.38 -16.14 11.58
CA SER A 6 4.58 -16.54 10.41
C SER A 6 3.37 -15.62 10.19
N LEU A 7 2.71 -15.17 11.26
CA LEU A 7 1.60 -14.23 11.18
C LEU A 7 2.07 -12.87 10.66
N ILE A 8 3.19 -12.33 11.15
CA ILE A 8 3.78 -11.08 10.64
C ILE A 8 4.02 -11.19 9.12
N ARG A 9 4.55 -12.32 8.64
CA ARG A 9 4.77 -12.53 7.20
C ARG A 9 3.46 -12.56 6.41
N ILE A 10 2.42 -13.21 6.94
CA ILE A 10 1.09 -13.24 6.31
C ILE A 10 0.50 -11.83 6.23
N HIS A 11 0.51 -11.07 7.33
CA HIS A 11 -0.04 -9.71 7.35
C HIS A 11 0.76 -8.74 6.46
N ARG A 12 2.09 -8.91 6.36
CA ARG A 12 2.90 -8.13 5.41
C ARG A 12 2.48 -8.42 3.97
N PHE A 13 2.32 -9.71 3.63
CA PHE A 13 1.87 -10.10 2.30
C PHE A 13 0.47 -9.53 1.98
N GLN A 14 -0.47 -9.62 2.92
CA GLN A 14 -1.80 -9.03 2.77
C GLN A 14 -1.75 -7.50 2.58
N LEU A 15 -0.89 -6.80 3.33
CA LEU A 15 -0.70 -5.36 3.16
C LEU A 15 -0.13 -5.03 1.76
N ASP A 16 0.80 -5.83 1.27
CA ASP A 16 1.36 -5.67 -0.07
C ASP A 16 0.30 -5.91 -1.16
N GLU A 17 -0.59 -6.89 -0.99
CA GLU A 17 -1.75 -7.10 -1.88
C GLU A 17 -2.70 -5.91 -1.87
N LEU A 18 -3.03 -5.37 -0.68
CA LEU A 18 -3.90 -4.19 -0.57
C LEU A 18 -3.30 -2.97 -1.27
N ARG A 19 -1.97 -2.78 -1.17
CA ARG A 19 -1.23 -1.71 -1.85
C ARG A 19 -1.18 -1.92 -3.36
N ALA A 20 -0.96 -3.15 -3.81
CA ALA A 20 -0.96 -3.46 -5.23
C ALA A 20 -2.32 -3.16 -5.88
N GLU A 21 -3.41 -3.48 -5.17
CA GLU A 21 -4.76 -3.16 -5.59
C GLU A 21 -5.01 -1.64 -5.65
N LEU A 22 -4.55 -0.88 -4.65
CA LEU A 22 -4.63 0.58 -4.67
C LEU A 22 -3.91 1.17 -5.89
N VAL A 23 -2.68 0.71 -6.16
CA VAL A 23 -1.89 1.15 -7.32
C VAL A 23 -2.61 0.83 -8.63
N ARG A 24 -3.26 -0.35 -8.72
CA ARG A 24 -4.04 -0.73 -9.90
C ARG A 24 -5.20 0.24 -10.14
N LEU A 25 -5.98 0.56 -9.10
CA LEU A 25 -7.12 1.48 -9.20
C LEU A 25 -6.67 2.89 -9.58
N GLU A 26 -5.59 3.39 -8.96
CA GLU A 26 -5.02 4.71 -9.29
C GLU A 26 -4.51 4.76 -10.75
N ALA A 27 -3.90 3.67 -11.23
CA ALA A 27 -3.46 3.56 -12.62
C ALA A 27 -4.63 3.53 -13.61
N GLU A 28 -5.70 2.78 -13.30
CA GLU A 28 -6.91 2.73 -14.12
C GLU A 28 -7.57 4.10 -14.23
N ARG A 29 -7.72 4.80 -13.09
CA ARG A 29 -8.22 6.17 -13.06
C ARG A 29 -7.35 7.11 -13.88
N GLY A 30 -6.03 7.02 -13.72
CA GLY A 30 -5.08 7.82 -14.49
C GLY A 30 -5.24 7.60 -15.99
N ALA A 31 -5.37 6.35 -16.44
CA ALA A 31 -5.57 6.03 -17.85
C ALA A 31 -6.87 6.61 -18.42
N LEU A 32 -7.96 6.60 -17.65
CA LEU A 32 -9.24 7.22 -18.07
C LEU A 32 -9.11 8.74 -18.23
N LEU A 33 -8.40 9.40 -17.33
CA LEU A 33 -8.17 10.85 -17.41
C LEU A 33 -7.26 11.21 -18.59
N THR A 34 -6.17 10.45 -18.80
CA THR A 34 -5.30 10.63 -19.97
C THR A 34 -6.09 10.52 -21.28
N GLN A 35 -6.94 9.49 -21.41
CA GLN A 35 -7.80 9.33 -22.60
C GLN A 35 -8.79 10.50 -22.77
N ALA A 36 -9.31 11.06 -21.67
CA ALA A 36 -10.19 12.22 -21.73
C ALA A 36 -9.46 13.48 -22.18
N ASP A 37 -8.21 13.67 -21.76
CA ASP A 37 -7.38 14.81 -22.15
C ASP A 37 -6.86 14.67 -23.61
N GLU A 38 -6.60 13.44 -24.07
CA GLU A 38 -6.29 13.16 -25.49
C GLU A 38 -7.44 13.58 -26.41
N ILE A 39 -8.69 13.35 -26.00
CA ILE A 39 -9.88 13.81 -26.76
C ILE A 39 -9.94 15.34 -26.82
N ASP A 40 -9.59 16.05 -25.74
CA ASP A 40 -9.54 17.52 -25.75
C ASP A 40 -8.52 18.01 -26.80
N ILE A 41 -7.33 17.43 -26.80
CA ILE A 41 -6.27 17.77 -27.75
C ILE A 41 -6.71 17.48 -29.20
N GLU A 42 -7.31 16.31 -29.45
CA GLU A 42 -7.84 15.95 -30.78
C GLU A 42 -8.87 16.99 -31.25
N MET A 43 -9.78 17.40 -30.36
CA MET A 43 -10.80 18.39 -30.67
C MET A 43 -10.23 19.77 -30.96
N GLU A 44 -9.24 20.23 -30.20
CA GLU A 44 -8.56 21.51 -30.44
C GLU A 44 -7.84 21.53 -31.80
N VAL A 45 -7.10 20.45 -32.10
CA VAL A 45 -6.37 20.29 -33.36
C VAL A 45 -7.32 20.27 -34.55
N GLU A 46 -8.44 19.57 -34.45
CA GLU A 46 -9.43 19.49 -35.53
C GLU A 46 -10.14 20.84 -35.72
N SER A 47 -10.50 21.53 -34.62
CA SER A 47 -11.12 22.85 -34.66
C SER A 47 -10.22 23.91 -35.34
N ALA A 48 -8.90 23.81 -35.14
CA ALA A 48 -7.94 24.74 -35.74
C ALA A 48 -7.72 24.53 -37.25
N ARG A 49 -7.99 23.33 -37.78
CA ARG A 49 -7.81 22.99 -39.21
C ARG A 49 -9.01 23.37 -40.08
N ILE A 50 -10.13 23.70 -39.45
CA ILE A 50 -11.42 23.86 -40.12
C ILE A 50 -11.55 25.25 -40.76
N HIS A 51 -11.61 25.26 -42.09
CA HIS A 51 -12.06 26.39 -42.91
C HIS A 51 -13.30 25.92 -43.69
N LEU A 52 -14.45 25.82 -43.02
CA LEU A 52 -15.61 25.08 -43.53
C LEU A 52 -16.69 25.98 -44.13
N GLY A 53 -17.30 25.50 -45.22
CA GLY A 53 -18.60 25.94 -45.70
C GLY A 53 -19.74 25.37 -44.85
N LEU A 54 -20.97 25.86 -45.09
CA LEU A 54 -22.12 25.65 -44.20
C LEU A 54 -22.49 24.17 -43.93
N ALA A 55 -22.30 23.29 -44.93
CA ALA A 55 -22.63 21.87 -44.81
C ALA A 55 -21.58 21.08 -44.00
N GLU A 56 -20.31 21.42 -44.13
CA GLU A 56 -19.24 20.77 -43.37
C GLU A 56 -19.28 21.21 -41.90
N ALA A 57 -19.74 22.44 -41.61
CA ALA A 57 -19.94 22.94 -40.25
C ALA A 57 -20.99 22.11 -39.46
N GLN A 58 -22.04 21.62 -40.12
CA GLN A 58 -23.05 20.78 -39.45
C GLN A 58 -22.49 19.40 -39.07
N GLY A 59 -21.77 18.74 -39.98
CA GLY A 59 -21.11 17.45 -39.69
C GLY A 59 -20.09 17.57 -38.56
N PHE A 60 -19.33 18.66 -38.54
CA PHE A 60 -18.36 18.94 -37.49
C PHE A 60 -19.00 19.16 -36.11
N SER A 61 -20.13 19.87 -36.04
CA SER A 61 -20.85 20.08 -34.78
C SER A 61 -21.34 18.77 -34.16
N VAL A 62 -21.84 17.84 -34.99
CA VAL A 62 -22.26 16.50 -34.54
C VAL A 62 -21.06 15.71 -34.02
N TRP A 63 -19.92 15.77 -34.73
CA TRP A 63 -18.69 15.10 -34.31
C TRP A 63 -18.17 15.63 -32.96
N ILE A 64 -18.10 16.96 -32.77
CA ILE A 64 -17.72 17.57 -31.49
C ILE A 64 -18.65 17.09 -30.37
N GLY A 65 -19.96 17.12 -30.59
CA GLY A 65 -20.95 16.69 -29.59
C GLY A 65 -20.73 15.25 -29.14
N ALA A 66 -20.44 14.34 -30.08
CA ALA A 66 -20.13 12.95 -29.77
C ALA A 66 -18.83 12.80 -28.96
N ARG A 67 -17.79 13.58 -29.29
CA ARG A 67 -16.51 13.57 -28.57
C ARG A 67 -16.64 14.10 -27.15
N LEU A 68 -17.35 15.21 -26.94
CA LEU A 68 -17.65 15.75 -25.61
C LEU A 68 -18.43 14.76 -24.75
N ALA A 69 -19.43 14.09 -25.32
CA ALA A 69 -20.20 13.08 -24.60
C ALA A 69 -19.32 11.89 -24.18
N HIS A 70 -18.45 11.42 -25.07
CA HIS A 70 -17.51 10.34 -24.76
C HIS A 70 -16.53 10.73 -23.65
N GLN A 71 -15.96 11.95 -23.76
CA GLN A 71 -15.05 12.51 -22.78
C GLN A 71 -15.71 12.65 -21.40
N ALA A 72 -16.93 13.19 -21.34
CA ALA A 72 -17.70 13.29 -20.10
C ALA A 72 -17.93 11.91 -19.48
N GLY A 73 -18.18 10.88 -20.30
CA GLY A 73 -18.29 9.48 -19.86
C GLY A 73 -16.99 8.92 -19.28
N LEU A 74 -15.83 9.26 -19.84
CA LEU A 74 -14.51 8.89 -19.30
C LEU A 74 -14.25 9.56 -17.95
N ARG A 75 -14.48 10.88 -17.87
CA ARG A 75 -14.30 11.65 -16.63
C ARG A 75 -15.22 11.16 -15.52
N ARG A 76 -16.47 10.80 -15.84
CA ARG A 76 -17.41 10.22 -14.87
C ARG A 76 -16.94 8.87 -14.36
N ARG A 77 -16.49 7.96 -15.23
CA ARG A 77 -15.92 6.66 -14.80
C ARG A 77 -14.70 6.85 -13.90
N ALA A 78 -13.84 7.83 -14.20
CA ALA A 78 -12.70 8.16 -13.35
C ALA A 78 -13.14 8.68 -11.96
N GLN A 79 -14.21 9.46 -11.90
CA GLN A 79 -14.81 9.91 -10.63
C GLN A 79 -15.45 8.76 -9.84
N ASP A 80 -16.09 7.82 -10.51
CA ASP A 80 -16.67 6.66 -9.85
C ASP A 80 -15.57 5.80 -9.16
N LEU A 81 -14.36 5.75 -9.73
CA LEU A 81 -13.19 5.12 -9.12
C LEU A 81 -12.64 5.87 -7.89
N ASP A 82 -12.91 7.18 -7.72
CA ASP A 82 -12.41 7.94 -6.57
C ASP A 82 -12.90 7.36 -5.25
N ALA A 83 -14.18 6.97 -5.18
CA ALA A 83 -14.75 6.36 -3.97
C ALA A 83 -14.12 5.00 -3.67
N GLU A 84 -13.80 4.21 -4.69
CA GLU A 84 -13.15 2.90 -4.53
C GLU A 84 -11.69 3.05 -4.09
N ILE A 85 -10.97 4.03 -4.63
CA ILE A 85 -9.61 4.39 -4.23
C ILE A 85 -9.58 4.82 -2.76
N GLU A 86 -10.48 5.69 -2.32
CA GLU A 86 -10.54 6.12 -0.93
C GLU A 86 -10.86 4.94 0.02
N ALA A 87 -11.83 4.09 -0.34
CA ALA A 87 -12.12 2.89 0.43
C ALA A 87 -10.91 1.93 0.49
N GLN A 88 -10.15 1.82 -0.59
CA GLN A 88 -8.95 0.98 -0.64
C GLN A 88 -7.79 1.59 0.17
N ARG A 89 -7.65 2.92 0.21
CA ARG A 89 -6.72 3.63 1.10
C ARG A 89 -7.01 3.34 2.57
N ASP A 90 -8.28 3.37 2.96
CA ASP A 90 -8.70 3.02 4.31
C ASP A 90 -8.34 1.57 4.67
N ARG A 91 -8.54 0.63 3.74
CA ARG A 91 -8.13 -0.78 3.93
C ARG A 91 -6.62 -0.93 4.08
N VAL A 92 -5.83 -0.23 3.26
CA VAL A 92 -4.37 -0.22 3.41
C VAL A 92 -3.96 0.33 4.77
N ALA A 93 -4.62 1.40 5.24
CA ALA A 93 -4.35 2.00 6.54
C ALA A 93 -4.69 1.03 7.69
N GLU A 94 -5.81 0.31 7.60
CA GLU A 94 -6.18 -0.72 8.57
C GLU A 94 -5.18 -1.88 8.58
N GLY A 95 -4.87 -2.45 7.41
CA GLY A 95 -3.89 -3.54 7.30
C GLY A 95 -2.51 -3.15 7.86
N PHE A 96 -2.10 -1.90 7.70
CA PHE A 96 -0.88 -1.38 8.33
C PHE A 96 -0.98 -1.32 9.86
N ARG A 97 -2.11 -0.87 10.41
CA ARG A 97 -2.34 -0.85 11.88
C ARG A 97 -2.32 -2.26 12.47
N GLU A 98 -2.96 -3.22 11.81
CA GLU A 98 -2.96 -4.63 12.22
C GLU A 98 -1.54 -5.21 12.24
N LEU A 99 -0.80 -5.04 11.13
CA LEU A 99 0.59 -5.51 11.04
C LEU A 99 1.44 -4.90 12.16
N LYS A 100 1.33 -3.58 12.39
CA LYS A 100 2.14 -2.91 13.41
C LYS A 100 1.82 -3.40 14.82
N THR A 101 0.56 -3.71 15.10
CA THR A 101 0.14 -4.25 16.38
C THR A 101 0.83 -5.59 16.66
N ILE A 102 0.86 -6.49 15.66
CA ILE A 102 1.49 -7.81 15.79
C ILE A 102 3.02 -7.68 15.90
N GLU A 103 3.64 -6.77 15.14
CA GLU A 103 5.07 -6.50 15.24
C GLU A 103 5.46 -6.03 16.65
N LEU A 104 4.70 -5.12 17.26
CA LEU A 104 4.97 -4.64 18.62
C LEU A 104 4.83 -5.77 19.66
N LEU A 105 3.81 -6.62 19.53
CA LEU A 105 3.65 -7.80 20.39
C LEU A 105 4.84 -8.76 20.28
N TRP A 106 5.38 -8.93 19.06
CA TRP A 106 6.55 -9.75 18.83
C TRP A 106 7.83 -9.14 19.42
N GLU A 107 8.04 -7.84 19.25
CA GLU A 107 9.16 -7.11 19.85
C GLU A 107 9.16 -7.23 21.38
N GLU A 108 7.99 -7.05 22.01
CA GLU A 108 7.84 -7.21 23.45
C GLU A 108 8.16 -8.65 23.89
N HIS A 109 7.67 -9.64 23.14
CA HIS A 109 7.96 -11.04 23.42
C HIS A 109 9.46 -11.35 23.35
N LEU A 110 10.15 -10.83 22.33
CA LEU A 110 11.60 -10.99 22.20
C LEU A 110 12.36 -10.33 23.35
N ALA A 111 11.96 -9.13 23.77
CA ALA A 111 12.59 -8.43 24.89
C ALA A 111 12.43 -9.21 26.21
N ARG A 112 11.23 -9.76 26.47
CA ARG A 112 10.98 -10.63 27.63
C ARG A 112 11.84 -11.89 27.57
N ALA A 113 11.90 -12.56 26.42
CA ALA A 113 12.70 -13.76 26.24
C ALA A 113 14.21 -13.50 26.43
N ALA A 114 14.72 -12.37 25.95
CA ALA A 114 16.11 -11.95 26.13
C ALA A 114 16.42 -11.68 27.61
N THR A 115 15.52 -11.00 28.31
CA THR A 115 15.67 -10.71 29.74
C THR A 115 15.71 -11.99 30.58
N GLU A 116 14.80 -12.93 30.32
CA GLU A 116 14.76 -14.22 31.02
C GLU A 116 16.00 -15.07 30.72
N ARG A 117 16.51 -15.03 29.50
CA ARG A 117 17.75 -15.69 29.13
C ARG A 117 18.94 -15.10 29.88
N ALA A 118 19.08 -13.77 29.89
CA ALA A 118 20.14 -13.08 30.62
C ALA A 118 20.11 -13.40 32.12
N ARG A 119 18.92 -13.40 32.75
CA ARG A 119 18.74 -13.80 34.16
C ARG A 119 19.24 -15.22 34.43
N ARG A 120 18.88 -16.18 33.57
CA ARG A 120 19.33 -17.58 33.69
C ARG A 120 20.84 -17.73 33.50
N GLU A 121 21.41 -17.00 32.54
CA GLU A 121 22.86 -16.99 32.29
C GLU A 121 23.62 -16.40 33.49
N THR A 122 23.16 -15.27 34.06
CA THR A 122 23.74 -14.69 35.28
C THR A 122 23.66 -15.64 36.46
N ALA A 123 22.50 -16.26 36.73
CA ALA A 123 22.36 -17.20 37.84
C ALA A 123 23.31 -18.41 37.70
N ALA A 124 23.46 -18.95 36.49
CA ALA A 124 24.38 -20.05 36.23
C ALA A 124 25.86 -19.66 36.43
N LEU A 125 26.24 -18.44 36.06
CA LEU A 125 27.59 -17.91 36.29
C LEU A 125 27.87 -17.71 37.77
N ASP A 126 26.90 -17.18 38.53
CA ASP A 126 27.02 -16.97 39.98
C ASP A 126 27.19 -18.31 40.72
N GLU A 127 26.41 -19.33 40.36
CA GLU A 127 26.54 -20.68 40.90
C GLU A 127 27.92 -21.30 40.61
N ALA A 128 28.42 -21.12 39.39
CA ALA A 128 29.73 -21.60 38.99
C ALA A 128 30.86 -20.88 39.76
N ALA A 129 30.76 -19.56 39.92
CA ALA A 129 31.72 -18.76 40.67
C ALA A 129 31.76 -19.16 42.15
N LEU A 130 30.59 -19.37 42.78
CA LEU A 130 30.49 -19.82 44.16
C LEU A 130 31.15 -21.21 44.34
N THR A 131 30.85 -22.13 43.41
CA THR A 131 31.43 -23.49 43.44
C THR A 131 32.94 -23.46 43.28
N ALA A 132 33.46 -22.62 42.38
CA ALA A 132 34.90 -22.44 42.18
C ALA A 132 35.57 -21.86 43.44
N HIS A 133 34.95 -20.86 44.06
CA HIS A 133 35.44 -20.25 45.29
C HIS A 133 35.51 -21.24 46.45
N ILE A 134 34.45 -22.02 46.68
CA ILE A 134 34.42 -23.07 47.73
C ILE A 134 35.51 -24.12 47.51
N ARG A 135 35.79 -24.49 46.25
CA ARG A 135 36.87 -25.44 45.94
C ARG A 135 38.24 -24.85 46.25
N ALA A 136 38.47 -23.58 45.93
CA ALA A 136 39.72 -22.90 46.20
C ALA A 136 39.99 -22.76 47.71
N THR A 137 38.97 -22.42 48.50
CA THR A 137 39.12 -22.26 49.96
C THR A 137 39.26 -23.57 50.72
N ARG A 138 38.84 -24.71 50.16
CA ARG A 138 39.03 -26.04 50.76
C ARG A 138 40.37 -26.70 50.42
N ALA A 139 41.08 -26.20 49.41
CA ALA A 139 42.34 -26.75 48.93
C ALA A 139 43.58 -26.03 49.49
N GLY A 140 43.40 -24.95 50.24
CA GLY A 140 44.44 -24.27 51.03
C GLY A 140 44.26 -24.54 52.51
#